data_AF-U6LZY1-F1
#
_entry.id   AF-U6LZY1-F1
#
_cell.length_a   1.000
_cell.length_b   1.000
_cell.length_c   1.000
_cell.angle_alpha   90.00
_cell.angle_beta   90.00
_cell.angle_gamma   90.00
#
_symmetry.space_group_name_H-M   'P 1'
#
loop_
_entity.id
_entity.type
_entity.pdbx_description
1 polymer ?
#
loop_
_entity_poly.entity_id
_entity_poly.type
_entity_poly.pdbx_seq_one_letter_code
_entity_poly.pdbx_strand_id
1 'polypeptide(L)'
;MRHSISHLQLARIVQGTGLSHSVWIGGVSATEQVQEINNKQIDIGVCTPGRVDELCLRGKVSLEFVQLLVLDEADAMLDLGFQKVIRQI
;
A
#
# COMPACT_ATOMS: atom_id res chain seq x y z
N MET A 1 -13.80 -9.98 1.76
CA MET A 1 -14.00 -10.64 0.45
C MET A 1 -13.31 -9.92 -0.73
N ARG A 2 -13.31 -8.58 -0.83
CA ARG A 2 -12.54 -7.87 -1.87
C ARG A 2 -11.01 -7.91 -1.68
N HIS A 3 -10.52 -7.90 -0.44
CA HIS A 3 -9.08 -7.88 -0.12
C HIS A 3 -8.27 -9.07 -0.67
N SER A 4 -8.87 -10.25 -0.76
CA SER A 4 -8.21 -11.44 -1.31
C SER A 4 -8.02 -11.36 -2.82
N ILE A 5 -8.84 -10.56 -3.52
CA ILE A 5 -8.83 -10.48 -4.99
C ILE A 5 -7.65 -9.61 -5.45
N SER A 6 -7.41 -8.47 -4.81
CA SER A 6 -6.32 -7.55 -5.16
C SER A 6 -4.94 -8.19 -4.98
N HIS A 7 -4.73 -8.94 -3.90
CA HIS A 7 -3.46 -9.63 -3.64
C HIS A 7 -3.21 -10.76 -4.67
N LEU A 8 -4.23 -11.56 -4.99
CA LEU A 8 -4.11 -12.65 -5.97
C LEU A 8 -3.88 -12.13 -7.39
N GLN A 9 -4.49 -11.00 -7.77
CA GLN A 9 -4.26 -10.38 -9.07
C GLN A 9 -2.85 -9.81 -9.18
N LEU A 10 -2.39 -9.10 -8.15
CA LEU A 10 -1.03 -8.55 -8.11
C LEU A 10 0.01 -9.66 -8.19
N ALA A 11 -0.15 -10.72 -7.39
CA ALA A 11 0.74 -11.88 -7.40
C ALA A 11 0.85 -12.53 -8.79
N ARG A 12 -0.25 -12.59 -9.55
CA ARG A 12 -0.25 -13.08 -10.94
C ARG A 12 0.50 -12.15 -11.89
N ILE A 13 0.32 -10.84 -11.76
CA ILE A 13 0.96 -9.85 -12.65
C ILE A 13 2.47 -9.81 -12.42
N VAL A 14 2.93 -9.93 -11.18
CA VAL A 14 4.37 -9.93 -10.86
C VAL A 14 5.04 -11.29 -11.06
N GLN A 15 4.28 -12.34 -11.40
CA GLN A 15 4.83 -13.67 -11.57
C GLN A 15 5.85 -13.69 -12.70
N GLY A 16 7.08 -14.12 -12.40
CA GLY A 16 8.17 -14.21 -13.38
C GLY A 16 8.93 -12.91 -13.64
N THR A 17 8.57 -11.79 -13.01
CA THR A 17 9.28 -10.50 -13.16
C THR A 17 10.43 -10.33 -12.16
N GLY A 18 10.44 -11.11 -11.08
CA GLY A 18 11.37 -10.95 -9.96
C GLY A 18 11.01 -9.81 -9.01
N LEU A 19 9.93 -9.08 -9.27
CA LEU A 19 9.48 -7.97 -8.43
C LEU A 19 8.76 -8.47 -7.17
N SER A 20 9.12 -7.90 -6.05
CA SER A 20 8.47 -8.09 -4.76
C SER A 20 7.23 -7.20 -4.62
N HIS A 21 6.25 -7.66 -3.84
CA HIS A 21 5.05 -6.88 -3.57
C HIS A 21 4.55 -7.04 -2.14
N SER A 22 3.75 -6.07 -1.68
CA SER A 22 3.11 -6.09 -0.37
C SER A 22 1.75 -5.38 -0.40
N VAL A 23 0.90 -5.68 0.58
CA VAL A 23 -0.44 -5.11 0.70
C VAL A 23 -0.62 -4.47 2.08
N TRP A 24 -0.87 -3.16 2.12
CA TRP A 24 -1.02 -2.41 3.37
C TRP A 24 -2.42 -1.82 3.51
N ILE A 25 -3.26 -2.53 4.25
CA ILE A 25 -4.68 -2.16 4.46
C ILE A 25 -5.07 -2.21 5.93
N GLY A 26 -6.12 -1.46 6.26
CA GLY A 26 -6.80 -1.56 7.55
C GLY A 26 -7.48 -2.93 7.76
N GLY A 27 -7.78 -3.26 9.02
CA GLY A 27 -8.42 -4.55 9.38
C GLY A 27 -7.46 -5.74 9.44
N VAL A 28 -6.17 -5.55 9.17
CA VAL A 28 -5.10 -6.55 9.31
C VAL A 28 -4.09 -6.07 10.36
N SER A 29 -3.43 -7.03 11.03
CA SER A 29 -2.41 -6.77 12.05
C SER A 29 -1.32 -5.84 11.54
N ALA A 30 -1.18 -4.67 12.18
CA ALA A 30 -0.12 -3.73 11.87
C ALA A 30 1.27 -4.32 12.13
N THR A 31 1.39 -5.19 13.15
CA THR A 31 2.65 -5.86 13.49
C THR A 31 3.11 -6.79 12.37
N GLU A 32 2.20 -7.57 11.78
CA GLU A 32 2.51 -8.46 10.66
C GLU A 32 2.97 -7.67 9.42
N GLN A 33 2.27 -6.58 9.09
CA GLN A 33 2.67 -5.70 7.99
C GLN A 33 4.05 -5.07 8.22
N VAL A 34 4.34 -4.62 9.46
CA VAL A 34 5.66 -4.06 9.79
C VAL A 34 6.76 -5.13 9.73
N GLN A 35 6.49 -6.36 10.17
CA GLN A 35 7.44 -7.47 10.02
C GLN A 35 7.71 -7.77 8.54
N GLU A 36 6.67 -7.77 7.71
CA GLU A 36 6.79 -7.94 6.27
C GLU A 36 7.66 -6.84 5.64
N ILE A 37 7.41 -5.58 5.99
CA ILE A 37 8.21 -4.41 5.54
C ILE A 37 9.68 -4.55 5.93
N ASN A 38 9.97 -5.05 7.14
CA ASN A 38 11.35 -5.19 7.60
C ASN A 38 12.10 -6.37 6.97
N ASN A 39 11.38 -7.43 6.56
CA ASN A 39 11.99 -8.69 6.14
C ASN A 39 12.24 -8.80 4.64
N LYS A 40 11.62 -7.94 3.81
CA LYS A 40 11.82 -7.95 2.36
C LYS A 40 11.80 -6.54 1.78
N GLN A 41 12.51 -6.35 0.68
CA GLN A 41 12.29 -5.22 -0.22
C GLN A 41 10.86 -5.27 -0.76
N ILE A 42 10.30 -4.10 -1.05
CA ILE A 42 8.96 -3.95 -1.61
C ILE A 42 9.06 -3.04 -2.84
N ASP A 43 8.93 -3.65 -4.01
CA ASP A 43 8.97 -2.92 -5.29
C ASP A 43 7.58 -2.38 -5.66
N ILE A 44 6.51 -3.09 -5.26
CA ILE A 44 5.13 -2.70 -5.52
C ILE A 44 4.28 -2.80 -4.24
N GLY A 45 3.67 -1.69 -3.83
CA GLY A 45 2.72 -1.63 -2.71
C GLY A 45 1.29 -1.41 -3.19
N VAL A 46 0.34 -2.23 -2.72
CA VAL A 46 -1.10 -1.95 -2.87
C VAL A 46 -1.70 -1.61 -1.52
N CYS A 47 -2.21 -0.40 -1.39
CA CYS A 47 -2.46 0.16 -0.06
C CYS A 47 -3.75 0.98 -0.01
N THR A 48 -4.32 1.10 1.19
CA THR A 48 -5.34 2.13 1.49
C THR A 48 -4.66 3.40 2.02
N PRO A 49 -5.05 4.62 1.60
CA PRO A 49 -4.36 5.86 1.96
C PRO A 49 -4.09 6.00 3.46
N GLY A 50 -5.10 5.76 4.31
CA GLY A 50 -4.95 5.89 5.77
C GLY A 50 -3.92 4.95 6.39
N ARG A 51 -3.72 3.75 5.84
CA ARG A 51 -2.68 2.82 6.33
C ARG A 51 -1.28 3.24 5.86
N VAL A 52 -1.15 3.79 4.67
CA VAL A 52 0.13 4.36 4.20
C VAL A 52 0.56 5.51 5.09
N ASP A 53 -0.35 6.46 5.33
CA ASP A 53 -0.11 7.62 6.20
C ASP A 53 0.30 7.19 7.62
N GLU A 54 -0.41 6.22 8.21
CA GLU A 54 -0.07 5.66 9.52
C GLU A 54 1.37 5.08 9.55
N LEU A 55 1.75 4.33 8.53
CA LEU A 55 3.08 3.71 8.43
C LEU A 55 4.19 4.75 8.21
N CYS A 56 3.92 5.79 7.42
CA CYS A 56 4.84 6.91 7.18
C CYS A 56 5.02 7.76 8.44
N LEU A 57 3.94 8.13 9.13
CA LEU A 57 3.98 8.90 10.38
C LEU A 57 4.75 8.16 11.49
N ARG A 58 4.70 6.82 11.50
CA ARG A 58 5.46 5.98 12.42
C ARG A 58 6.92 5.72 11.98
N GLY A 59 7.34 6.29 10.86
CA GLY A 59 8.68 6.10 10.29
C GLY A 59 8.97 4.65 9.88
N LYS A 60 7.95 3.86 9.53
CA LYS A 60 8.11 2.47 9.10
C LYS A 60 8.34 2.35 7.59
N VAL A 61 7.85 3.33 6.83
CA VAL A 61 7.99 3.36 5.37
C VAL A 61 8.25 4.80 4.94
N SER A 62 9.09 4.98 3.93
CA SER A 62 9.27 6.25 3.22
C SER A 62 8.77 6.09 1.79
N LEU A 63 8.12 7.14 1.26
CA LEU A 63 7.69 7.21 -0.14
C LEU A 63 8.68 8.00 -1.02
N GLU A 64 9.81 8.44 -0.47
CA GLU A 64 10.80 9.28 -1.15
C GLU A 64 11.28 8.71 -2.49
N PHE A 65 11.36 7.38 -2.62
CA PHE A 65 11.81 6.70 -3.84
C PHE A 65 10.67 6.16 -4.70
N VAL A 66 9.42 6.50 -4.40
CA VAL A 66 8.27 6.10 -5.23
C VAL A 66 8.32 6.86 -6.55
N GLN A 67 8.48 6.13 -7.64
CA GLN A 67 8.55 6.71 -9.01
C GLN A 67 7.17 6.80 -9.68
N LEU A 68 6.22 5.97 -9.24
CA LEU A 68 4.88 5.88 -9.81
C LEU A 68 3.86 5.71 -8.69
N LEU A 69 2.90 6.63 -8.63
CA LEU A 69 1.74 6.56 -7.75
C LEU A 69 0.47 6.43 -8.60
N VAL A 70 -0.34 5.43 -8.31
CA VAL A 70 -1.64 5.21 -8.96
C VAL A 70 -2.74 5.33 -7.91
N LEU A 71 -3.70 6.21 -8.18
CA LEU A 71 -4.90 6.39 -7.34
C LEU A 71 -6.10 5.78 -8.08
N ASP A 72 -6.59 4.66 -7.57
CA ASP A 72 -7.81 4.01 -8.08
C ASP A 72 -9.04 4.62 -7.37
N GLU A 73 -10.14 4.85 -8.08
CA GLU A 73 -11.37 5.44 -7.52
C GLU A 73 -11.11 6.75 -6.72
N ALA A 74 -10.31 7.66 -7.29
CA ALA A 74 -9.82 8.85 -6.59
C ALA A 74 -10.94 9.77 -6.10
N ASP A 75 -12.05 9.88 -6.84
CA ASP A 75 -13.25 10.61 -6.46
C ASP A 75 -13.89 10.04 -5.18
N ALA A 76 -14.06 8.71 -5.09
CA ALA A 76 -14.55 8.06 -3.89
C ALA A 76 -13.62 8.30 -2.69
N MET A 77 -12.30 8.38 -2.91
CA MET A 77 -11.38 8.73 -1.84
C MET A 77 -11.56 10.17 -1.34
N LEU A 78 -11.86 11.11 -2.24
CA LEU A 78 -12.15 12.50 -1.88
C LEU A 78 -13.44 12.58 -1.06
N ASP A 79 -14.49 11.86 -1.45
CA ASP A 79 -15.77 11.80 -0.73
C ASP A 79 -15.62 11.22 0.68
N LEU A 80 -14.69 10.27 0.86
CA LEU A 80 -14.33 9.71 2.17
C LEU A 80 -13.42 10.64 3.02
N GLY A 81 -13.08 11.82 2.51
CA GLY A 81 -12.27 12.81 3.23
C GLY A 81 -10.77 12.56 3.19
N PHE A 82 -10.27 11.67 2.31
CA PHE A 82 -8.84 11.37 2.21
C PHE A 82 -8.02 12.44 1.49
N GLN A 83 -8.63 13.56 1.09
CA GLN A 83 -7.95 14.63 0.36
C GLN A 83 -6.64 15.09 1.03
N LYS A 84 -6.65 15.26 2.35
CA LYS A 84 -5.44 15.70 3.08
C LYS A 84 -4.34 14.65 3.03
N VAL A 85 -4.70 13.38 3.27
CA VAL A 85 -3.78 12.24 3.27
C VAL A 85 -3.17 12.05 1.88
N ILE A 86 -3.99 12.09 0.83
CA ILE A 86 -3.52 11.95 -0.56
C ILE A 86 -2.54 13.06 -0.93
N ARG A 87 -2.70 14.28 -0.39
CA ARG A 87 -1.76 15.39 -0.65
C ARG A 87 -0.44 15.25 0.11
N GLN A 88 -0.37 14.40 1.13
CA GLN A 88 0.84 14.15 1.93
C GLN A 88 1.65 12.96 1.40
N ILE A 89 0.99 12.09 0.63
CA ILE A 89 1.56 10.96 -0.11
C ILE A 89 2.09 11.48 -1.45
#